data_AF-A0A2N5RWA9-F1
#
_entry.id   AF-A0A2N5RWA9-F1
#
_cell.length_a   1.000
_cell.length_b   1.000
_cell.length_c   1.000
_cell.angle_alpha   90.00
_cell.angle_beta   90.00
_cell.angle_gamma   90.00
#
_symmetry.space_group_name_H-M   'P 1'
#
loop_
_entity.id
_entity.type
_entity.pdbx_description
1 polymer ?
#
loop_
_entity_poly.entity_id
_entity_poly.type
_entity_poly.pdbx_seq_one_letter_code
_entity_poly.pdbx_strand_id
1 'polypeptide(L)'
;ATRSPGAGSFWKEFSNDASWLNVTKNEWNAKQTFEAYSHGRAIQEIVEEISPDGKPPAKKAKKANCIRRTLRIELNQLLAQALGRTKAKFPMQKDPSTTLTKTHPTLRIYQTKSSTLRSEDLVVGLEKMLDYYRQKWLADIRNGDFQIVHIDRDLS
;
A
#
# COMPACT_ATOMS: atom_id res chain seq x y z
N ALA A 1 -74.63 6.12 20.44
CA ALA A 1 -75.26 7.08 19.51
C ALA A 1 -74.16 7.71 18.67
N THR A 2 -74.06 7.35 17.39
CA THR A 2 -73.03 7.87 16.48
C THR A 2 -73.59 9.12 15.79
N ARG A 3 -73.07 10.30 16.12
CA ARG A 3 -73.42 11.56 15.44
C ARG A 3 -72.48 11.77 14.26
N SER A 4 -73.03 11.97 13.06
CA SER A 4 -72.29 12.42 11.89
C SER A 4 -71.74 13.84 12.11
N PRO A 5 -70.52 14.19 11.66
CA PRO A 5 -70.02 15.56 11.76
C PRO A 5 -70.73 16.44 10.73
N GLY A 6 -71.26 17.58 11.17
CA GLY A 6 -71.85 18.61 10.30
C GLY A 6 -70.78 19.38 9.52
N ALA A 7 -71.22 20.01 8.42
CA ALA A 7 -70.39 20.80 7.51
C ALA A 7 -69.68 21.96 8.25
N GLY A 8 -68.43 21.72 8.66
CA GLY A 8 -67.63 22.69 9.42
C GLY A 8 -66.46 22.10 10.21
N SER A 9 -65.98 20.89 9.89
CA SER A 9 -64.82 20.29 10.58
C SER A 9 -63.52 20.97 10.12
N PHE A 10 -62.77 21.49 11.10
CA PHE A 10 -61.48 22.19 10.97
C PHE A 10 -60.38 21.40 10.24
N TRP A 11 -60.56 20.10 10.05
CA TRP A 11 -59.66 19.26 9.28
C TRP A 11 -60.35 18.82 7.99
N LYS A 12 -59.98 19.48 6.89
CA LYS A 12 -60.21 18.92 5.55
C LYS A 12 -59.31 17.69 5.44
N GLU A 13 -59.88 16.49 5.53
CA GLU A 13 -59.14 15.24 5.39
C GLU A 13 -58.49 15.18 4.00
N PHE A 14 -57.24 15.62 3.93
CA PHE A 14 -56.39 15.53 2.73
C PHE A 14 -55.72 14.17 2.58
N SER A 15 -56.20 13.17 3.33
CA SER A 15 -55.52 11.87 3.47
C SER A 15 -55.46 11.05 2.17
N ASN A 16 -56.13 11.49 1.10
CA ASN A 16 -56.14 10.80 -0.18
C ASN A 16 -56.03 11.73 -1.41
N ASP A 17 -55.42 12.91 -1.24
CA ASP A 17 -55.14 13.82 -2.37
C ASP A 17 -53.75 13.51 -2.95
N ALA A 18 -53.70 13.16 -4.24
CA ALA A 18 -52.46 12.88 -4.96
C ALA A 18 -51.47 14.06 -4.91
N SER A 19 -51.98 15.28 -4.76
CA SER A 19 -51.19 16.50 -4.57
C SER A 19 -50.35 16.45 -3.29
N TRP A 20 -50.91 15.90 -2.20
CA TRP A 20 -50.22 15.78 -0.91
C TRP A 20 -49.16 14.68 -0.89
N LEU A 21 -49.37 13.58 -1.62
CA LEU A 21 -48.35 12.55 -1.82
C LEU A 21 -47.09 13.09 -2.48
N ASN A 22 -47.24 14.02 -3.44
CA ASN A 22 -46.09 14.63 -4.10
C ASN A 22 -45.35 15.62 -3.18
N VAL A 23 -46.09 16.40 -2.39
CA VAL A 23 -45.51 17.33 -1.40
C VAL A 23 -44.75 16.57 -0.31
N THR A 24 -45.35 15.55 0.29
CA THR A 24 -44.68 14.72 1.32
C THR A 24 -43.46 13.99 0.78
N LYS A 25 -43.50 13.47 -0.45
CA LYS A 25 -42.35 12.82 -1.08
C LYS A 25 -41.22 13.81 -1.35
N ASN A 26 -41.54 15.04 -1.77
CA ASN A 26 -40.55 16.08 -2.02
C ASN A 26 -39.96 16.66 -0.73
N GLU A 27 -40.76 16.89 0.31
CA GLU A 27 -40.26 17.34 1.62
C GLU A 27 -39.45 16.26 2.35
N TRP A 28 -39.87 14.99 2.27
CA TRP A 28 -39.12 13.87 2.85
C TRP A 28 -37.78 13.66 2.14
N ASN A 29 -37.78 13.71 0.81
CA ASN A 29 -36.54 13.70 0.03
C ASN A 29 -35.69 14.93 0.32
N ALA A 30 -36.28 16.12 0.45
CA ALA A 30 -35.54 17.34 0.79
C ALA A 30 -34.88 17.23 2.17
N LYS A 31 -35.56 16.62 3.16
CA LYS A 31 -34.99 16.38 4.49
C LYS A 31 -33.84 15.37 4.46
N GLN A 32 -34.02 14.22 3.80
CA GLN A 32 -32.93 13.25 3.62
C GLN A 32 -31.76 13.80 2.82
N THR A 33 -32.05 14.58 1.79
CA THR A 33 -31.04 15.23 0.95
C THR A 33 -30.29 16.29 1.77
N PHE A 34 -31.00 17.09 2.57
CA PHE A 34 -30.40 18.07 3.48
C PHE A 34 -29.56 17.43 4.57
N GLU A 35 -30.02 16.35 5.22
CA GLU A 35 -29.23 15.57 6.19
C GLU A 35 -27.99 14.94 5.52
N ALA A 36 -28.13 14.36 4.33
CA ALA A 36 -26.98 13.82 3.59
C ALA A 36 -25.96 14.91 3.21
N TYR A 37 -26.42 16.10 2.79
CA TYR A 37 -25.54 17.23 2.49
C TYR A 37 -24.92 17.84 3.74
N SER A 38 -25.65 17.93 4.87
CA SER A 38 -25.09 18.45 6.12
C SER A 38 -24.04 17.50 6.69
N HIS A 39 -24.27 16.19 6.62
CA HIS A 39 -23.26 15.18 6.96
C HIS A 39 -22.08 15.21 5.97
N GLY A 40 -22.34 15.36 4.67
CA GLY A 40 -21.29 15.47 3.65
C GLY A 40 -20.39 16.69 3.86
N ARG A 41 -20.96 17.85 4.18
CA ARG A 41 -20.21 19.08 4.46
C ARG A 41 -19.41 18.99 5.75
N ALA A 42 -19.96 18.42 6.82
CA ALA A 42 -19.21 18.19 8.06
C ALA A 42 -18.03 17.23 7.86
N ILE A 43 -18.21 16.16 7.07
CA ILE A 43 -17.11 15.25 6.71
C ILE A 43 -16.06 15.97 5.86
N GLN A 44 -16.50 16.81 4.92
CA GLN A 44 -15.60 17.56 4.05
C GLN A 44 -14.79 18.61 4.83
N GLU A 45 -15.40 19.33 5.77
CA GLU A 45 -14.70 20.27 6.67
C GLU A 45 -13.66 19.55 7.53
N ILE A 46 -13.99 18.37 8.08
CA ILE A 46 -13.04 17.53 8.83
C ILE A 46 -11.90 17.05 7.92
N VAL A 47 -12.18 16.67 6.67
CA VAL A 47 -11.17 16.21 5.71
C VAL A 47 -10.26 17.36 5.26
N GLU A 48 -10.80 18.57 5.06
CA GLU A 48 -10.05 19.77 4.71
C GLU A 48 -9.20 20.27 5.89
N GLU A 49 -9.69 20.16 7.12
CA GLU A 49 -8.93 20.44 8.35
C GLU A 49 -7.74 19.46 8.52
N ILE A 50 -7.93 18.18 8.18
CA ILE A 50 -6.88 17.15 8.27
C ILE A 50 -5.91 17.20 7.07
N SER A 51 -6.37 17.67 5.91
CA SER A 51 -5.63 17.65 4.64
C SER A 51 -5.86 18.97 3.86
N PRO A 52 -5.10 20.05 4.17
CA PRO A 52 -5.33 21.39 3.61
C PRO A 52 -5.13 21.48 2.08
N ASP A 53 -4.48 20.49 1.46
CA ASP A 53 -4.25 20.43 0.01
C ASP A 53 -5.35 19.69 -0.77
N GLY A 54 -6.44 19.26 -0.12
CA GLY A 54 -7.56 18.55 -0.77
C GLY A 54 -7.20 17.19 -1.39
N LYS A 55 -5.97 16.70 -1.14
CA LYS A 55 -5.52 15.38 -1.60
C LYS A 55 -5.82 14.34 -0.54
N PRO A 56 -6.47 13.21 -0.90
CA PRO A 56 -6.61 12.11 0.03
C PRO A 56 -5.23 11.68 0.54
N PRO A 57 -5.08 11.39 1.84
CA PRO A 57 -3.80 11.00 2.40
C PRO A 57 -3.26 9.82 1.59
N ALA A 58 -2.06 9.98 1.03
CA ALA A 58 -1.42 8.95 0.22
C ALA A 58 -1.41 7.65 1.04
N LYS A 59 -2.01 6.58 0.49
CA LYS A 59 -2.05 5.27 1.14
C LYS A 59 -0.62 4.90 1.53
N LYS A 60 -0.31 4.91 2.83
CA LYS A 60 1.01 4.52 3.34
C LYS A 60 1.28 3.12 2.81
N ALA A 61 2.35 2.96 2.03
CA ALA A 61 2.71 1.67 1.47
C ALA A 61 2.88 0.65 2.61
N LYS A 62 2.34 -0.57 2.44
CA LYS A 62 2.49 -1.65 3.42
C LYS A 62 3.99 -1.83 3.73
N LYS A 63 4.37 -1.96 5.00
CA LYS A 63 5.77 -2.08 5.47
C LYS A 63 6.59 -3.13 4.69
N ALA A 64 5.96 -4.25 4.33
CA ALA A 64 6.52 -5.29 3.46
C ALA A 64 7.03 -4.76 2.11
N ASN A 65 6.23 -3.93 1.45
CA ASN A 65 6.57 -3.34 0.15
C ASN A 65 7.75 -2.37 0.27
N CYS A 66 7.88 -1.68 1.40
CA CYS A 66 9.02 -0.82 1.69
C CYS A 66 10.31 -1.64 1.80
N ILE A 67 10.31 -2.72 2.59
CA ILE A 67 11.50 -3.58 2.77
C ILE A 67 11.95 -4.18 1.43
N ARG A 68 11.00 -4.73 0.65
CA ARG A 68 11.30 -5.31 -0.67
C ARG A 68 11.89 -4.26 -1.62
N ARG A 69 11.34 -3.03 -1.63
CA ARG A 69 11.84 -1.94 -2.47
C ARG A 69 13.24 -1.52 -2.06
N THR A 70 13.48 -1.31 -0.77
CA THR A 70 14.80 -0.93 -0.24
C THR A 70 15.84 -1.98 -0.57
N LEU A 71 15.56 -3.25 -0.29
CA LEU A 71 16.49 -4.34 -0.58
C LEU A 71 16.81 -4.45 -2.07
N ARG A 72 15.82 -4.26 -2.95
CA ARG A 72 16.02 -4.21 -4.41
C ARG A 72 16.99 -3.08 -4.82
N ILE A 73 16.89 -1.91 -4.19
CA ILE A 73 17.77 -0.77 -4.49
C ILE A 73 19.20 -1.07 -4.06
N GLU A 74 19.39 -1.52 -2.82
CA GLU A 74 20.71 -1.85 -2.26
C GLU A 74 21.43 -2.92 -3.07
N LEU A 75 20.73 -4.01 -3.43
CA LEU A 75 21.30 -5.08 -4.25
C LEU A 75 21.72 -4.60 -5.65
N ASN A 76 20.91 -3.74 -6.27
CA ASN A 76 21.26 -3.14 -7.55
C ASN A 76 22.48 -2.22 -7.42
N GLN A 77 22.61 -1.50 -6.32
CA GLN A 77 23.76 -0.63 -6.04
C GLN A 77 25.03 -1.46 -5.81
N LEU A 78 24.99 -2.52 -4.99
CA LEU A 78 26.13 -3.43 -4.79
C LEU A 78 26.62 -4.02 -6.11
N LEU A 79 25.68 -4.47 -6.96
CA LEU A 79 26.04 -5.03 -8.26
C LEU A 79 26.63 -3.96 -9.19
N ALA A 80 26.05 -2.76 -9.20
CA ALA A 80 26.56 -1.65 -10.01
C ALA A 80 27.99 -1.27 -9.58
N GLN A 81 28.24 -1.20 -8.27
CA GLN A 81 29.57 -0.95 -7.71
C GLN A 81 30.57 -2.05 -8.11
N ALA A 82 30.20 -3.32 -7.96
CA ALA A 82 31.06 -4.44 -8.34
C ALA A 82 31.40 -4.43 -9.85
N LEU A 83 30.46 -3.99 -10.70
CA LEU A 83 30.66 -3.85 -12.14
C LEU A 83 31.34 -2.54 -12.56
N GLY A 84 31.56 -1.59 -11.63
CA GLY A 84 32.05 -0.24 -11.96
C GLY A 84 31.07 0.60 -12.80
N ARG A 85 29.75 0.38 -12.64
CA ARG A 85 28.68 1.05 -13.40
C ARG A 85 27.81 1.90 -12.48
N THR A 86 27.05 2.83 -13.07
CA THR A 86 26.08 3.66 -12.32
C THR A 86 24.76 2.96 -12.04
N LYS A 87 24.39 1.96 -12.86
CA LYS A 87 23.15 1.20 -12.75
C LYS A 87 23.38 -0.26 -13.11
N ALA A 88 22.80 -1.15 -12.32
CA ALA A 88 22.73 -2.59 -12.61
C ALA A 88 21.42 -3.16 -12.11
N LYS A 89 21.09 -4.38 -12.56
CA LYS A 89 19.88 -5.10 -12.15
C LYS A 89 20.28 -6.45 -11.58
N PHE A 90 20.20 -6.57 -10.26
CA PHE A 90 20.49 -7.80 -9.55
C PHE A 90 19.41 -8.87 -9.86
N PRO A 91 19.79 -10.15 -10.03
CA PRO A 91 18.83 -11.23 -10.22
C PRO A 91 18.05 -11.46 -8.92
N MET A 92 16.74 -11.23 -8.93
CA MET A 92 15.90 -11.28 -7.71
C MET A 92 15.03 -12.53 -7.60
N GLN A 93 15.01 -13.30 -8.67
CA GLN A 93 14.28 -14.55 -8.80
C GLN A 93 15.02 -15.68 -8.07
N LYS A 94 14.52 -16.90 -8.27
CA LYS A 94 15.10 -18.11 -7.68
C LYS A 94 16.59 -18.21 -8.03
N ASP A 95 17.36 -18.56 -7.01
CA ASP A 95 18.80 -18.75 -7.07
C ASP A 95 19.57 -17.57 -7.71
N PRO A 96 19.65 -16.45 -6.96
CA PRO A 96 20.35 -15.27 -7.44
C PRO A 96 21.84 -15.53 -7.64
N SER A 97 22.45 -16.43 -6.86
CA SER A 97 23.87 -16.79 -6.96
C SER A 97 24.21 -17.41 -8.31
N THR A 98 23.48 -18.46 -8.69
CA THR A 98 23.68 -19.14 -9.98
C THR A 98 23.33 -18.24 -11.16
N THR A 99 22.30 -17.41 -11.01
CA THR A 99 21.92 -16.46 -12.07
C THR A 99 22.97 -15.36 -12.26
N LEU A 100 23.58 -14.91 -11.15
CA LEU A 100 24.63 -13.89 -11.18
C LEU A 100 25.88 -14.42 -11.89
N THR A 101 26.37 -15.61 -11.54
CA THR A 101 27.57 -16.20 -12.17
C THR A 101 27.37 -16.50 -13.65
N LYS A 102 26.14 -16.83 -14.08
CA LYS A 102 25.80 -16.98 -15.51
C LYS A 102 25.87 -15.65 -16.26
N THR A 103 25.37 -14.57 -15.66
CA THR A 103 25.30 -13.24 -16.32
C THR A 103 26.64 -12.51 -16.24
N HIS A 104 27.36 -12.67 -15.14
CA HIS A 104 28.62 -12.03 -14.81
C HIS A 104 29.58 -13.09 -14.24
N PRO A 105 30.28 -13.84 -15.11
CA PRO A 105 31.14 -14.95 -14.68
C PRO A 105 32.30 -14.54 -13.78
N THR A 106 32.70 -13.28 -13.79
CA THR A 106 33.76 -12.75 -12.94
C THR A 106 33.30 -12.37 -11.53
N LEU A 107 32.00 -12.40 -11.26
CA LEU A 107 31.41 -12.00 -9.99
C LEU A 107 30.83 -13.19 -9.22
N ARG A 108 30.95 -13.15 -7.90
CA ARG A 108 30.28 -14.07 -6.98
C ARG A 108 29.63 -13.33 -5.82
N ILE A 109 28.61 -13.96 -5.24
CA ILE A 109 28.07 -13.54 -3.94
C ILE A 109 28.98 -14.11 -2.86
N TYR A 110 29.40 -13.25 -1.95
CA TYR A 110 30.19 -13.62 -0.78
C TYR A 110 29.37 -13.34 0.49
N GLN A 111 29.25 -14.35 1.35
CA GLN A 111 28.64 -14.24 2.67
C GLN A 111 29.69 -14.55 3.73
N THR A 112 29.83 -13.67 4.71
CA THR A 112 30.73 -13.89 5.86
C THR A 112 30.16 -14.95 6.80
N LYS A 113 30.97 -15.43 7.76
CA LYS A 113 30.52 -16.36 8.81
C LYS A 113 29.49 -15.72 9.76
N SER A 114 29.45 -14.39 9.83
CA SER A 114 28.49 -13.61 10.63
C SER A 114 27.16 -13.36 9.91
N SER A 115 27.05 -13.70 8.62
CA SER A 115 25.82 -13.56 7.85
C SER A 115 24.67 -14.35 8.51
N THR A 116 23.57 -13.67 8.77
CA THR A 116 22.38 -14.24 9.38
C THR A 116 21.46 -14.92 8.37
N LEU A 117 21.61 -14.59 7.08
CA LEU A 117 20.92 -15.21 5.96
C LEU A 117 21.67 -16.46 5.50
N ARG A 118 21.03 -17.63 5.56
CA ARG A 118 21.65 -18.88 5.09
C ARG A 118 21.61 -18.97 3.58
N SER A 119 22.55 -19.71 3.00
CA SER A 119 22.60 -19.93 1.54
C SER A 119 21.37 -20.66 1.02
N GLU A 120 20.76 -21.55 1.82
CA GLU A 120 19.49 -22.23 1.51
C GLU A 120 18.33 -21.24 1.35
N ASP A 121 18.26 -20.23 2.24
CA ASP A 121 17.24 -19.19 2.18
C ASP A 121 17.46 -18.28 0.96
N LEU A 122 18.73 -17.99 0.63
CA LEU A 122 19.11 -17.16 -0.52
C LEU A 122 18.59 -17.74 -1.85
N VAL A 123 18.58 -19.07 -1.99
CA VAL A 123 18.09 -19.78 -3.21
C VAL A 123 16.62 -19.48 -3.50
N VAL A 124 15.81 -19.15 -2.49
CA VAL A 124 14.39 -18.78 -2.69
C VAL A 124 14.25 -17.51 -3.55
N GLY A 125 15.21 -16.59 -3.41
CA GLY A 125 15.21 -15.31 -4.10
C GLY A 125 14.27 -14.27 -3.48
N LEU A 126 14.64 -13.00 -3.63
CA LEU A 126 13.95 -11.85 -3.04
C LEU A 126 12.44 -11.80 -3.34
N GLU A 127 12.04 -12.20 -4.54
CA GLU A 127 10.64 -12.10 -4.98
C GLU A 127 9.70 -13.04 -4.23
N LYS A 128 10.18 -14.24 -3.85
CA LYS A 128 9.38 -15.28 -3.18
C LYS A 128 9.69 -15.44 -1.69
N MET A 129 10.80 -14.88 -1.23
CA MET A 129 11.24 -14.93 0.16
C MET A 129 10.29 -14.18 1.12
N LEU A 130 10.13 -14.66 2.36
CA LEU A 130 9.34 -13.98 3.40
C LEU A 130 10.02 -12.71 3.91
N ASP A 131 9.24 -11.77 4.45
CA ASP A 131 9.75 -10.47 4.94
C ASP A 131 10.80 -10.58 6.03
N TYR A 132 10.69 -11.58 6.91
CA TYR A 132 11.67 -11.86 7.96
C TYR A 132 13.08 -12.11 7.37
N TYR A 133 13.18 -12.94 6.34
CA TYR A 133 14.45 -13.21 5.67
C TYR A 133 14.93 -12.01 4.82
N ARG A 134 14.01 -11.23 4.23
CA ARG A 134 14.37 -9.97 3.55
C ARG A 134 15.01 -8.97 4.51
N GLN A 135 14.55 -8.90 5.76
CA GLN A 135 15.16 -8.05 6.79
C GLN A 135 16.56 -8.53 7.17
N LYS A 136 16.76 -9.84 7.35
CA LYS A 136 18.09 -10.43 7.57
C LYS A 136 19.05 -10.10 6.44
N TRP A 137 18.61 -10.29 5.19
CA TRP A 137 19.41 -9.97 4.03
C TRP A 137 19.81 -8.48 4.00
N LEU A 138 18.86 -7.59 4.29
CA LEU A 138 19.15 -6.16 4.36
C LEU A 138 20.13 -5.81 5.49
N ALA A 139 20.02 -6.46 6.65
CA ALA A 139 20.94 -6.28 7.76
C ALA A 139 22.35 -6.78 7.39
N ASP A 140 22.47 -7.96 6.80
CA ASP A 140 23.74 -8.52 6.35
C ASP A 140 24.42 -7.63 5.31
N ILE A 141 23.67 -7.01 4.39
CA ILE A 141 24.23 -6.02 3.45
C ILE A 141 24.81 -4.81 4.20
N ARG A 142 24.06 -4.27 5.17
CA ARG A 142 24.46 -3.08 5.93
C ARG A 142 25.65 -3.33 6.85
N ASN A 143 25.73 -4.53 7.40
CA ASN A 143 26.85 -4.96 8.24
C ASN A 143 28.09 -5.32 7.42
N GLY A 144 27.96 -5.42 6.08
CA GLY A 144 29.04 -5.88 5.20
C GLY A 144 29.22 -7.39 5.18
N ASP A 145 28.29 -8.15 5.79
CA ASP A 145 28.27 -9.60 5.82
C ASP A 145 27.79 -10.23 4.50
N PHE A 146 27.12 -9.46 3.65
CA PHE A 146 26.73 -9.84 2.30
C PHE A 146 27.35 -8.89 1.27
N GLN A 147 28.14 -9.43 0.34
CA GLN A 147 28.85 -8.64 -0.67
C GLN A 147 28.81 -9.31 -2.05
N ILE A 148 29.01 -8.51 -3.10
CA ILE A 148 29.26 -8.99 -4.46
C ILE A 148 30.70 -8.64 -4.82
N VAL A 149 31.52 -9.66 -5.04
CA VAL A 149 32.97 -9.50 -5.22
C VAL A 149 33.43 -10.15 -6.52
N HIS A 150 34.54 -9.66 -7.06
CA HIS A 150 35.24 -10.34 -8.15
C HIS A 150 35.83 -11.65 -7.63
N ILE A 151 35.82 -12.69 -8.46
CA ILE A 151 36.34 -14.01 -8.10
C ILE A 151 37.83 -13.92 -7.78
N ASP A 152 38.59 -13.09 -8.49
CA ASP A 152 40.03 -12.88 -8.30
C ASP A 152 40.36 -12.06 -7.04
N ARG A 153 39.35 -11.48 -6.37
CA ARG A 153 39.50 -10.94 -5.02
C ARG A 153 39.40 -12.12 -4.05
N ASP A 154 40.52 -12.80 -3.86
CA ASP A 154 40.75 -13.57 -2.64
C ASP A 154 40.81 -12.58 -1.48
N LEU A 155 39.73 -12.55 -0.70
CA LEU A 155 39.69 -11.87 0.59
C LEU A 155 40.63 -12.64 1.52
N SER A 156 41.90 -12.23 1.56
CA SER A 156 42.85 -12.58 2.63
C SER A 156 42.38 -12.02 3.96
#